data_AF-A0A0F3RNH8-F1
#
_entry.id   AF-A0A0F3RNH8-F1
#
_cell.length_a   1.000
_cell.length_b   1.000
_cell.length_c   1.000
_cell.angle_alpha   90.00
_cell.angle_beta   90.00
_cell.angle_gamma   90.00
#
_symmetry.space_group_name_H-M   'P 1'
#
loop_
_entity.id
_entity.type
_entity.pdbx_description
1 polymer ?
#
loop_
_entity_poly.entity_id
_entity_poly.type
_entity_poly.pdbx_seq_one_letter_code
_entity_poly.pdbx_strand_id
1 'polypeptide(L)' 'QHYPMLQRKLIYTAITRAKKLVIVVGQKKALNIAIKKNIAELRYSMLKKKLMDIT' A
#
# COMPACT_ATOMS: atom_id res chain seq x y z
N GLN A 1 -8.65 18.80 0.41
CA GLN A 1 -8.96 17.40 0.75
C GLN A 1 -8.01 16.48 -0.01
N HIS A 2 -6.93 16.01 0.63
CA HIS A 2 -5.90 15.15 0.01
C HIS A 2 -5.59 13.97 0.94
N TYR A 3 -5.79 12.74 0.45
CA TYR A 3 -5.51 11.50 1.19
C TYR A 3 -4.46 10.64 0.47
N PRO A 4 -3.23 11.14 0.26
CA PRO A 4 -2.21 10.42 -0.51
C PRO A 4 -1.87 9.08 0.13
N MET A 5 -1.81 9.03 1.47
CA MET A 5 -1.36 7.86 2.23
C MET A 5 -2.46 6.86 2.59
N LEU A 6 -3.73 7.12 2.26
CA LEU A 6 -4.79 6.14 2.47
C LEU A 6 -4.78 5.10 1.36
N GLN A 7 -3.83 4.17 1.42
CA GLN A 7 -3.61 3.11 0.43
C GLN A 7 -3.52 1.73 1.11
N ARG A 8 -3.97 0.69 0.41
CA ARG A 8 -3.95 -0.68 0.94
C ARG A 8 -2.53 -1.17 1.26
N LYS A 9 -1.56 -0.84 0.40
CA LYS A 9 -0.14 -1.20 0.59
C LYS A 9 0.46 -0.65 1.89
N LEU A 10 0.08 0.57 2.29
CA LEU A 10 0.55 1.18 3.52
C LEU A 10 -0.06 0.52 4.76
N ILE A 11 -1.38 0.26 4.74
CA ILE A 11 -2.06 -0.44 5.84
C ILE A 11 -1.52 -1.87 6.01
N TYR A 12 -1.35 -2.59 4.90
CA TYR A 12 -0.77 -3.94 4.91
C TYR A 12 0.62 -3.94 5.58
N THR A 13 1.49 -3.00 5.20
CA THR A 13 2.85 -2.87 5.76
C THR A 13 2.84 -2.52 7.25
N ALA A 14 1.92 -1.65 7.69
CA ALA A 14 1.80 -1.27 9.09
C ALA A 14 1.35 -2.47 9.95
N ILE A 15 0.38 -3.26 9.46
CA ILE A 15 -0.14 -4.44 10.16
C ILE A 15 0.92 -5.53 10.23
N THR A 16 1.61 -5.85 9.12
CA THR A 16 2.59 -6.95 9.08
C THR A 16 3.89 -6.67 9.83
N ARG A 17 4.16 -5.42 10.22
CA ARG A 17 5.32 -5.07 11.03
C ARG A 17 5.18 -5.49 12.50
N ALA A 18 3.96 -5.67 13.00
CA ALA A 18 3.75 -6.03 14.40
C ALA A 18 3.94 -7.54 14.64
N LYS A 19 4.56 -7.87 15.78
CA LYS A 19 4.94 -9.26 16.10
C LYS A 19 3.93 -10.01 16.97
N LYS A 20 3.13 -9.30 17.76
CA LYS A 20 2.24 -9.91 18.77
C LYS A 20 0.88 -9.23 18.86
N LEU A 21 0.82 -7.91 18.74
CA LEU A 21 -0.44 -7.14 18.83
C LEU A 21 -0.36 -5.89 17.94
N VAL A 22 -1.47 -5.57 17.26
CA VAL A 22 -1.70 -4.31 16.54
C VAL A 22 -2.97 -3.68 17.09
N ILE A 23 -2.92 -2.38 17.36
CA ILE A 23 -4.10 -1.57 17.67
C ILE A 23 -4.20 -0.47 16.63
N VAL A 24 -5.34 -0.41 15.91
CA VAL A 24 -5.60 0.62 14.90
C VAL A 24 -6.48 1.70 15.53
N VAL A 25 -5.93 2.91 15.66
CA VAL A 25 -6.64 4.06 16.22
C VAL A 25 -6.96 5.04 15.09
N GLY A 26 -8.23 5.44 14.97
CA GLY A 26 -8.66 6.43 13.99
C GLY A 26 -10.08 6.21 13.47
N GLN A 27 -10.39 6.88 12.37
CA GLN A 27 -11.74 6.84 11.78
C GLN A 27 -11.94 5.59 10.92
N LYS A 28 -13.04 4.86 11.17
CA LYS A 28 -13.46 3.70 10.35
C LYS A 28 -13.56 4.05 8.84
N LYS A 29 -13.99 5.28 8.53
CA LYS A 29 -14.06 5.80 7.16
C LYS A 29 -12.69 5.86 6.49
N ALA A 30 -11.66 6.35 7.18
CA ALA A 30 -10.31 6.45 6.65
C ALA A 30 -9.71 5.06 6.36
N LEU A 31 -9.95 4.10 7.27
CA LEU A 31 -9.55 2.71 7.06
C LEU A 31 -10.24 2.08 5.84
N ASN A 32 -11.55 2.31 5.68
CA ASN A 32 -12.29 1.80 4.53
C ASN A 32 -11.79 2.40 3.20
N ILE A 33 -11.50 3.70 3.17
CA ILE A 33 -10.90 4.37 2.01
C ILE A 33 -9.56 3.71 1.66
N ALA A 34 -8.69 3.51 2.66
CA ALA A 34 -7.37 2.90 2.44
C ALA A 34 -7.47 1.45 1.92
N ILE A 35 -8.36 0.64 2.50
CA ILE A 35 -8.54 -0.76 2.08
C ILE A 35 -9.11 -0.85 0.66
N LYS A 36 -10.08 0.01 0.30
CA LYS A 36 -10.66 0.05 -1.04
C LYS A 36 -9.67 0.54 -2.11
N LYS A 37 -8.67 1.35 -1.73
CA LYS A 37 -7.65 1.85 -2.66
C LYS A 37 -6.62 0.75 -2.98
N ASN A 38 -7.01 -0.16 -3.87
CA ASN A 38 -6.18 -1.25 -4.43
C ASN A 38 -5.55 -0.90 -5.79
N ILE A 39 -5.53 0.39 -6.16
CA ILE A 39 -4.93 0.83 -7.41
C ILE A 39 -3.42 0.68 -7.27
N ALA A 40 -2.84 -0.23 -8.05
CA ALA A 40 -1.40 -0.28 -8.25
C ALA A 40 -1.01 1.00 -9.00
N GLU A 41 -0.38 1.94 -8.30
CA GLU A 41 0.19 3.12 -8.96
C GLU A 41 1.21 2.64 -10.00
N LEU A 42 1.07 3.14 -11.23
CA LEU A 42 2.01 2.87 -12.31
C LEU A 42 3.40 3.35 -11.89
N ARG A 43 4.28 2.40 -11.59
CA ARG A 43 5.69 2.69 -11.30
C ARG A 43 6.45 2.67 -12.61
N TYR A 44 6.75 3.85 -13.15
CA TYR A 44 7.62 3.99 -14.31
C TYR A 44 9.04 3.54 -13.93
N SER A 45 9.42 2.34 -14.35
CA SER A 45 10.74 1.76 -14.12
C SER A 45 11.12 0.85 -15.28
N MET A 46 12.35 1.02 -15.79
CA MET A 46 12.90 0.17 -16.85
C MET A 46 13.40 -1.19 -16.35
N LEU A 47 13.36 -1.45 -15.04
CA LEU A 47 13.87 -2.69 -14.46
C LEU A 47 13.17 -3.91 -15.05
N LYS A 48 11.84 -3.85 -15.22
CA LYS A 48 11.07 -4.96 -15.82
C LYS A 48 11.55 -5.27 -17.23
N LYS A 49 11.78 -4.24 -18.05
CA LYS A 49 12.27 -4.38 -19.43
C LYS A 49 13.67 -5.00 -19.45
N LYS A 50 14.60 -4.43 -18.66
CA LYS A 50 15.98 -4.93 -18.55
C LYS A 50 16.06 -6.39 -18.12
N LEU A 51 15.20 -6.86 -17.22
CA LEU A 51 15.19 -8.27 -16.80
C LEU A 51 14.67 -9.21 -17.89
N MET A 52 13.70 -8.76 -18.70
CA MET A 52 13.18 -9.54 -19.84
C MET A 52 14.20 -9.66 -20.97
N ASP A 53 15.05 -8.66 -21.18
CA ASP A 53 16.09 -8.68 -22.23
C ASP A 53 17.27 -9.62 -21.89
N ILE A 54 17.42 -10.03 -20.61
CA ILE A 54 18.51 -10.92 -20.14
C ILE A 54 18.09 -12.40 -20.13
N THR A 55 16.78 -12.68 -20.12
CA THR A 55 16.22 -14.05 -20.06
C THR A 55 15.87 -14.52 -21.47
#